data_AF-A0A5Q4FYW0-F1
#
_entry.id   AF-A0A5Q4FYW0-F1
#
_cell.length_a   1.000
_cell.length_b   1.000
_cell.length_c   1.000
_cell.angle_alpha   90.00
_cell.angle_beta   90.00
_cell.angle_gamma   90.00
#
_symmetry.space_group_name_H-M   'P 1'
#
loop_
_entity.id
_entity.type
_entity.pdbx_description
1 polymer ?
#
loop_
_entity_poly.entity_id
_entity_poly.type
_entity_poly.pdbx_seq_one_letter_code
_entity_poly.pdbx_strand_id
1 'polypeptide(L)'
;MSDTRPVIPEGARTLAVLSKDRVQRAGVVRKTVDTSLAEGRKPDWLKVKASFGDNFKDVTKLMEGLELNTVCAQAACPNIYECWEMR
;
A
#
# COMPACT_ATOMS: atom_id res chain seq x y z
N MET A 1 25.62 12.22 -0.41
CA MET A 1 25.74 11.17 -1.46
C MET A 1 26.64 10.08 -0.89
N SER A 2 26.06 9.23 -0.03
CA SER A 2 26.82 8.16 0.64
C SER A 2 26.42 6.85 -0.03
N ASP A 3 27.37 6.31 -0.79
CA ASP A 3 27.31 5.06 -1.54
C ASP A 3 27.22 3.87 -0.57
N THR A 4 26.00 3.38 -0.30
CA THR A 4 25.79 2.14 0.46
C THR A 4 25.85 0.95 -0.48
N ARG A 5 27.06 0.55 -0.86
CA ARG A 5 27.25 -0.76 -1.48
C ARG A 5 26.92 -1.87 -0.46
N PRO A 6 26.07 -2.84 -0.81
CA PRO A 6 25.70 -3.92 0.11
C PRO A 6 26.91 -4.85 0.34
N VAL A 7 27.21 -5.13 1.61
CA VAL A 7 28.23 -6.10 2.01
C VAL A 7 27.63 -7.51 1.87
N ILE A 8 28.17 -8.31 0.95
CA ILE A 8 27.77 -9.72 0.77
C ILE A 8 28.62 -10.59 1.71
N PRO A 9 28.03 -11.39 2.61
CA PRO A 9 28.80 -12.20 3.56
C PRO A 9 29.53 -13.37 2.86
N GLU A 10 30.74 -13.67 3.31
CA GLU A 10 31.55 -14.79 2.79
C GLU A 10 30.81 -16.12 3.00
N GLY A 11 30.46 -16.77 1.90
CA GLY A 11 29.64 -17.99 1.88
C GLY A 11 28.24 -17.80 1.28
N ALA A 12 27.82 -16.58 0.99
CA ALA A 12 26.63 -16.33 0.18
C ALA A 12 26.86 -16.85 -1.25
N ARG A 13 26.30 -18.01 -1.56
CA ARG A 13 26.23 -18.48 -2.94
C ARG A 13 25.29 -17.53 -3.68
N THR A 14 25.79 -16.88 -4.74
CA THR A 14 24.92 -16.23 -5.73
C THR A 14 23.85 -17.24 -6.12
N LEU A 15 22.58 -16.96 -5.81
CA LEU A 15 21.48 -17.73 -6.35
C LEU A 15 21.58 -17.61 -7.86
N ALA A 16 22.10 -18.65 -8.51
CA ALA A 16 21.96 -18.77 -9.95
C ALA A 16 20.47 -18.58 -10.23
N VAL A 17 20.13 -17.52 -10.97
CA VAL A 17 18.78 -17.30 -11.46
C VAL A 17 18.38 -18.60 -12.12
N LEU A 18 17.50 -19.36 -11.46
CA LEU A 18 17.10 -20.66 -11.95
C LEU A 18 16.54 -20.44 -13.36
N SER A 19 17.10 -21.14 -14.35
CA SER A 19 16.56 -21.12 -15.70
C SER A 19 15.05 -21.41 -15.62
N LYS A 20 14.27 -20.73 -16.47
CA LYS A 20 12.79 -20.76 -16.47
C LYS A 20 12.22 -22.19 -16.41
N ASP A 21 12.95 -23.17 -16.92
CA ASP A 21 12.56 -24.58 -17.01
C ASP A 21 12.55 -25.35 -15.68
N ARG A 22 13.16 -24.82 -14.61
CA ARG A 22 13.05 -25.44 -13.27
C ARG A 22 11.80 -24.99 -12.52
N VAL A 23 11.24 -23.82 -12.84
CA VAL A 23 10.05 -23.30 -12.15
C VAL A 23 8.79 -24.11 -12.46
N GLN A 24 8.71 -24.75 -13.63
CA GLN A 24 7.52 -25.50 -14.06
C GLN A 24 7.37 -26.87 -13.37
N ARG A 25 8.46 -27.52 -12.94
CA ARG A 25 8.40 -28.86 -12.32
C ARG A 25 8.04 -28.85 -10.84
N ALA A 26 8.01 -27.69 -10.20
CA ALA A 26 7.68 -27.56 -8.77
C ALA A 26 6.17 -27.59 -8.49
N GLY A 27 5.30 -27.76 -9.49
CA GLY A 27 3.84 -27.73 -9.29
C GLY A 27 3.32 -26.38 -8.76
N VAL A 28 4.16 -25.34 -8.75
CA VAL A 28 3.77 -23.99 -8.35
C VAL A 28 3.00 -23.39 -9.52
N VAL A 29 1.69 -23.63 -9.53
CA VAL A 29 0.76 -22.87 -10.36
C VAL A 29 0.87 -21.42 -9.89
N ARG A 30 1.61 -20.60 -10.63
CA ARG A 30 1.47 -19.15 -10.52
C ARG A 30 0.05 -18.83 -10.96
N LYS A 31 -0.85 -18.67 -10.00
CA LYS A 31 -2.20 -18.14 -10.25
C LYS A 31 -1.99 -16.70 -10.72
N THR A 32 -1.97 -16.49 -12.03
CA THR A 32 -1.97 -15.17 -12.63
C THR A 32 -3.24 -14.49 -12.16
N VAL A 33 -3.11 -13.46 -11.33
CA VAL A 33 -4.25 -12.61 -10.96
C VAL A 33 -4.66 -11.91 -12.25
N ASP A 34 -5.85 -12.24 -12.73
CA ASP A 34 -6.44 -11.64 -13.92
C ASP A 34 -6.66 -10.15 -13.67
N THR A 35 -5.78 -9.31 -14.22
CA THR A 35 -5.87 -7.85 -14.18
C THR A 35 -6.70 -7.28 -15.32
N SER A 36 -7.49 -8.09 -16.03
CA SER A 36 -8.40 -7.63 -17.09
C SER A 36 -9.79 -7.21 -16.60
N LEU A 37 -9.94 -6.93 -15.30
CA LEU A 37 -11.11 -6.21 -14.79
C LEU A 37 -11.12 -4.80 -15.38
N ALA A 38 -11.99 -4.55 -16.36
CA ALA A 38 -12.39 -3.21 -16.77
C ALA A 38 -12.43 -2.26 -15.58
N GLU A 39 -11.60 -1.20 -15.52
CA GLU A 39 -11.62 -0.11 -14.53
C GLU A 39 -12.38 -0.50 -13.24
N GLY A 40 -11.86 -1.52 -12.55
CA GLY A 40 -12.69 -2.40 -11.71
C GLY A 40 -13.28 -1.67 -10.52
N ARG A 41 -14.60 -1.46 -10.53
CA ARG A 41 -15.33 -0.94 -9.36
C ARG A 41 -14.96 -1.79 -8.15
N LYS A 42 -14.50 -1.14 -7.08
CA LYS A 42 -14.20 -1.81 -5.80
C LYS A 42 -15.41 -2.67 -5.35
N PRO A 43 -15.20 -3.88 -4.82
CA PRO A 43 -16.28 -4.70 -4.29
C PRO A 43 -16.97 -3.99 -3.11
N ASP A 44 -18.23 -4.31 -2.85
CA ASP A 44 -19.04 -3.58 -1.87
C ASP A 44 -18.46 -3.64 -0.45
N TRP A 45 -17.87 -4.76 -0.05
CA TRP A 45 -17.25 -4.92 1.28
C TRP A 45 -16.00 -4.05 1.49
N LEU A 46 -15.38 -3.53 0.43
CA LEU A 46 -14.21 -2.66 0.51
C LEU A 46 -14.57 -1.17 0.51
N LYS A 47 -15.84 -0.83 0.31
CA LYS A 47 -16.30 0.56 0.30
C LYS A 47 -16.59 1.03 1.72
N VAL A 48 -16.03 2.18 2.05
CA VAL A 48 -16.31 2.89 3.30
C VAL A 48 -17.46 3.88 3.12
N LYS A 49 -18.20 4.14 4.19
CA LYS A 49 -19.23 5.18 4.23
C LYS A 49 -18.61 6.46 4.79
N ALA A 50 -18.56 7.51 3.97
CA ALA A 50 -18.07 8.80 4.43
C ALA A 50 -19.09 9.47 5.38
N SER A 51 -18.60 9.97 6.51
CA SER A 51 -19.35 10.77 7.47
C SER A 51 -18.54 12.01 7.81
N PHE A 52 -19.17 13.18 7.82
CA PHE A 52 -18.51 14.47 8.00
C PHE A 52 -19.02 15.17 9.26
N GLY A 53 -18.63 14.64 10.43
CA GLY A 53 -18.94 15.22 11.73
C GLY A 53 -18.15 16.49 12.02
N ASP A 54 -18.42 17.11 13.17
CA ASP A 54 -17.77 18.37 13.54
C ASP A 54 -16.30 18.16 13.90
N ASN A 55 -15.96 17.03 14.54
CA ASN A 55 -14.57 16.68 14.84
C ASN A 55 -13.74 16.50 13.56
N PHE A 56 -14.27 15.81 12.55
CA PHE A 56 -13.63 15.71 11.25
C PHE A 56 -13.30 17.09 10.66
N LYS A 57 -14.26 18.03 10.68
CA LYS A 57 -14.07 19.39 10.15
C LYS A 57 -13.01 20.17 10.93
N ASP A 58 -13.03 20.04 12.26
CA ASP A 58 -12.07 20.72 13.13
C ASP A 58 -10.64 20.24 12.87
N VAL A 59 -10.44 18.93 12.77
CA VAL A 59 -9.12 18.35 12.46
C VAL A 59 -8.68 18.76 11.06
N THR A 60 -9.58 18.74 10.08
CA THR A 60 -9.28 19.20 8.72
C THR A 60 -8.76 20.64 8.74
N LYS A 61 -9.49 21.56 9.38
CA LYS A 61 -9.09 22.97 9.51
C LYS A 61 -7.78 23.15 10.27
N LEU A 62 -7.55 22.34 11.32
CA LEU A 62 -6.31 22.38 12.09
C LEU A 62 -5.11 21.97 11.25
N MET A 63 -5.23 20.87 10.49
CA MET A 63 -4.14 20.38 9.65
C MET A 63 -3.82 21.36 8.51
N GLU A 64 -4.84 21.92 7.87
CA GLU A 64 -4.69 22.95 6.83
C GLU A 64 -4.10 24.24 7.38
N GLY A 65 -4.59 24.71 8.54
CA GLY A 65 -4.13 25.95 9.17
C GLY A 65 -2.69 25.88 9.70
N LEU A 66 -2.18 24.68 9.96
CA LEU A 66 -0.80 24.45 10.38
C LEU A 66 0.10 23.93 9.24
N GLU A 67 -0.42 23.83 8.02
CA GLU A 67 0.31 23.33 6.84
C GLU A 67 0.95 21.94 7.08
N LEU A 68 0.25 21.06 7.80
CA LEU A 68 0.76 19.74 8.19
C LEU A 68 0.44 18.65 7.17
N ASN A 69 1.41 17.76 6.98
CA ASN A 69 1.24 16.57 6.17
C ASN A 69 0.89 15.37 7.06
N THR A 70 -0.12 14.59 6.66
CA THR A 70 -0.50 13.36 7.35
C THR A 70 -0.59 12.20 6.38
N VAL A 71 -0.26 10.99 6.85
CA VAL A 71 -0.49 9.76 6.06
C VAL A 71 -1.97 9.59 5.73
N CYS A 72 -2.87 10.04 6.61
CA CYS A 72 -4.30 9.98 6.40
C CYS A 72 -4.72 10.71 5.12
N ALA A 73 -4.23 11.94 4.93
CA ALA A 73 -4.54 12.74 3.74
C ALA A 73 -3.72 12.30 2.52
N GLN A 74 -2.39 12.16 2.67
CA GLN A 74 -1.49 11.89 1.56
C GLN A 74 -1.73 10.52 0.90
N ALA A 75 -2.09 9.51 1.70
CA ALA A 75 -2.38 8.17 1.20
C ALA A 75 -3.83 8.00 0.73
N ALA A 76 -4.65 9.05 0.80
CA ALA A 76 -6.11 8.97 0.60
C ALA A 76 -6.72 7.82 1.43
N CYS A 77 -6.41 7.78 2.73
CA CYS A 77 -6.83 6.71 3.61
C CYS A 77 -8.36 6.59 3.62
N PRO A 78 -8.94 5.41 3.32
CA PRO A 78 -10.40 5.25 3.27
C PRO A 78 -11.08 5.49 4.63
N ASN A 79 -10.32 5.43 5.72
CA ASN A 79 -10.82 5.56 7.09
C ASN A 79 -10.63 6.96 7.68
N ILE A 80 -10.19 7.95 6.89
CA ILE A 80 -9.93 9.32 7.38
C ILE A 80 -11.11 9.93 8.14
N TYR A 81 -12.34 9.63 7.71
CA TYR A 81 -13.57 10.13 8.30
C TYR A 81 -13.81 9.61 9.72
N GLU A 82 -13.65 8.30 9.94
CA GLU A 82 -13.84 7.70 11.27
C GLU A 82 -12.67 8.03 12.20
N CYS A 83 -11.43 8.02 11.70
CA CYS A 83 -10.26 8.27 12.52
C CYS A 83 -10.25 9.70 13.09
N TRP A 84 -10.60 10.71 12.28
CA TRP A 84 -10.62 12.10 12.75
C TRP A 84 -11.85 12.43 13.58
N GLU A 85 -12.94 11.67 13.45
CA GLU A 85 -14.11 11.84 14.31
C GLU A 85 -13.87 11.32 15.74
N MET A 86 -13.02 10.29 15.89
CA MET A 86 -12.63 9.68 17.17
C MET A 86 -11.49 10.41 17.91
N ARG A 87 -11.18 11.66 17.55
CA ARG A 87 -10.06 12.44 18.13
C ARG A 87 -10.18 12.69 19.64
#